data_AF-A0A2G6GV23-F1
#
_entry.id   AF-A0A2G6GV23-F1
#
_cell.length_a   1.000
_cell.length_b   1.000
_cell.length_c   1.000
_cell.angle_alpha   90.00
_cell.angle_beta   90.00
_cell.angle_gamma   90.00
#
_symmetry.space_group_name_H-M   'P 1'
#
loop_
_entity.id
_entity.type
_entity.pdbx_description
1 polymer ?
#
loop_
_entity_poly.entity_id
_entity_poly.type
_entity_poly.pdbx_seq_one_letter_code
_entity_poly.pdbx_strand_id
1 'polypeptide(L)'
;MERRRPRTFTRINIGKIPLTNAELIKVLLLRKDNFPTVELHLQQLRIAKERDEIEQRLQDDSLWYFLRKRSATEAGKRIGYLFDLMAGQEGKKSHDPRASYFWFYNRLAEAHGEAASSILRCIDGLWLEVKRWFQTLLGWYEDHTLYHLIGYLVEYGGAEFSFTGLAEEVHGAPKDEFLRAVERRVGRSLKKREGKELKDIDVLGIGYEDRQNVGKMLLLFNLHTILDSKRSDMRFPLRPLQARALGY
;
A
#
# COMPACT_ATOMS: atom_id res chain seq x y z
N MET A 1 7.84 28.39 -13.37
CA MET A 1 9.16 28.38 -12.72
C MET A 1 9.53 26.94 -12.38
N GLU A 2 10.49 26.38 -13.12
CA GLU A 2 10.89 24.99 -12.99
C GLU A 2 11.74 24.81 -11.72
N ARG A 3 11.12 24.27 -10.66
CA ARG A 3 11.80 24.01 -9.37
C ARG A 3 12.92 22.99 -9.61
N ARG A 4 14.17 23.45 -9.46
CA ARG A 4 15.39 22.66 -9.69
C ARG A 4 15.32 21.34 -8.90
N ARG A 5 15.30 20.20 -9.62
CA ARG A 5 15.44 18.87 -9.03
C ARG A 5 16.74 18.81 -8.20
N PRO A 6 16.75 18.31 -6.97
CA PRO A 6 17.96 18.16 -6.16
C PRO A 6 18.91 17.15 -6.82
N ARG A 7 19.90 17.65 -7.58
CA ARG A 7 20.86 16.86 -8.39
C ARG A 7 22.09 16.37 -7.60
N THR A 8 22.21 16.74 -6.32
CA THR A 8 23.46 16.55 -5.56
C THR A 8 23.62 15.16 -4.96
N PHE A 9 22.56 14.52 -4.45
CA PHE A 9 22.70 13.22 -3.77
C PHE A 9 22.73 12.01 -4.71
N THR A 10 22.07 12.07 -5.87
CA THR A 10 22.13 11.01 -6.89
C THR A 10 23.51 10.92 -7.55
N ARG A 11 24.26 12.03 -7.61
CA ARG A 11 25.62 12.07 -8.17
C ARG A 11 26.68 11.41 -7.29
N ILE A 12 26.50 11.41 -5.96
CA ILE A 12 27.47 10.82 -5.02
C ILE A 12 27.52 9.28 -5.14
N ASN A 13 26.50 8.65 -5.74
CA ASN A 13 26.42 7.21 -5.95
C ASN A 13 26.76 6.74 -7.38
N ILE A 14 27.36 7.59 -8.22
CA ILE A 14 27.82 7.17 -9.55
C ILE A 14 28.94 6.13 -9.37
N GLY A 15 28.65 4.88 -9.75
CA GLY A 15 29.57 3.73 -9.62
C GLY A 15 29.30 2.79 -8.42
N LYS A 16 28.24 3.01 -7.63
CA LYS A 16 27.80 2.13 -6.52
C LYS A 16 26.34 1.69 -6.70
N ILE A 17 25.88 0.68 -5.96
CA ILE A 17 24.47 0.22 -5.99
C ILE A 17 23.55 1.44 -5.80
N PRO A 18 22.65 1.75 -6.75
CA PRO A 18 21.83 2.94 -6.69
C PRO A 18 20.87 2.88 -5.49
N LEU A 19 20.90 3.90 -4.64
CA LEU A 19 20.00 3.98 -3.48
C LEU A 19 18.54 3.91 -3.91
N THR A 20 17.75 3.12 -3.20
CA THR A 20 16.29 3.01 -3.37
C THR A 20 15.58 4.29 -2.92
N ASN A 21 14.32 4.52 -3.32
CA ASN A 21 13.53 5.66 -2.81
C ASN A 21 13.41 5.61 -1.29
N ALA A 22 13.23 4.43 -0.70
CA ALA A 22 13.19 4.24 0.75
C ALA A 22 14.47 4.73 1.45
N GLU A 23 15.64 4.54 0.82
CA GLU A 23 16.92 5.00 1.36
C GLU A 23 17.12 6.50 1.19
N LEU A 24 16.72 7.06 0.04
CA LEU A 24 16.76 8.50 -0.15
C LEU A 24 15.83 9.22 0.82
N ILE A 25 14.61 8.71 1.03
CA ILE A 25 13.66 9.26 2.00
C ILE A 25 14.20 9.13 3.42
N LYS A 26 14.83 8.00 3.77
CA LYS A 26 15.52 7.85 5.06
C LYS A 26 16.58 8.95 5.26
N VAL A 27 17.45 9.15 4.27
CA VAL A 27 18.51 10.18 4.33
C VAL A 27 17.90 11.58 4.43
N LEU A 28 16.83 11.84 3.69
CA LEU A 28 16.12 13.12 3.68
C LEU A 28 15.51 13.45 5.05
N LEU A 29 14.83 12.49 5.67
CA LEU A 29 14.17 12.66 6.97
C LEU A 29 15.16 12.69 8.14
N LEU A 30 16.24 11.90 8.06
CA LEU A 30 17.21 11.71 9.15
C LEU A 30 18.54 12.44 8.91
N ARG A 31 18.57 13.49 8.08
CA ARG A 31 19.79 14.28 7.87
C ARG A 31 20.19 14.99 9.17
N LYS A 32 21.46 14.92 9.56
CA LYS A 32 21.98 15.54 10.80
C LYS A 32 21.67 17.04 10.89
N ASP A 33 21.75 17.74 9.77
CA ASP A 33 21.49 19.19 9.71
C ASP A 33 20.04 19.56 10.11
N ASN A 34 19.11 18.61 10.05
CA ASN A 34 17.73 18.83 10.52
C ASN A 34 17.63 18.79 12.06
N PHE A 35 18.63 18.23 12.77
CA PHE A 35 18.62 18.00 14.21
C PHE A 35 19.88 18.59 14.88
N PRO A 36 20.00 19.93 14.97
CA PRO A 36 21.23 20.59 15.43
C PRO A 36 21.51 20.45 16.94
N THR A 37 20.51 20.10 17.77
CA THR A 37 20.67 19.97 19.23
C THR A 37 20.58 18.50 19.69
N VAL A 38 21.07 18.23 20.90
CA VAL A 38 21.08 16.88 21.48
C VAL A 38 19.66 16.35 21.70
N GLU A 39 18.72 17.21 22.10
CA GLU A 39 17.32 16.85 22.31
C GLU A 39 16.65 16.43 20.99
N LEU A 40 17.01 17.11 19.89
CA LEU A 40 16.54 16.80 18.56
C LEU A 40 17.17 15.50 18.01
N HIS A 41 18.39 15.17 18.44
CA HIS A 41 18.99 13.87 18.14
C HIS A 41 18.17 12.69 18.70
N LEU A 42 17.55 12.85 19.86
CA LEU A 42 16.64 11.82 20.39
C LEU A 42 15.42 11.61 19.49
N GLN A 43 14.88 12.68 18.89
CA GLN A 43 13.78 12.57 17.92
C GLN A 43 14.23 11.83 16.65
N GLN A 44 15.43 12.13 16.15
CA GLN A 44 16.03 11.42 15.02
C GLN A 44 16.16 9.92 15.31
N LEU A 45 16.63 9.55 16.51
CA LEU A 45 16.75 8.16 16.95
C LEU A 45 15.37 7.48 17.07
N ARG A 46 14.37 8.17 17.61
CA ARG A 46 12.99 7.69 17.69
C ARG A 46 12.45 7.34 16.29
N ILE A 47 12.57 8.26 15.32
CA ILE A 47 12.10 8.03 13.95
C ILE A 47 12.87 6.86 13.31
N ALA A 48 14.18 6.78 13.52
CA ALA A 48 14.99 5.67 13.01
C ALA A 48 14.52 4.31 13.56
N LYS A 49 14.26 4.23 14.87
CA LYS A 49 13.75 3.02 15.53
C LYS A 49 12.36 2.64 15.03
N GLU A 50 11.42 3.57 15.03
CA GLU A 50 10.04 3.35 14.55
C GLU A 50 10.05 2.88 13.08
N ARG A 51 10.95 3.43 12.26
CA ARG A 51 11.13 2.99 10.87
C ARG A 51 11.56 1.52 10.77
N ASP A 52 12.52 1.12 11.58
CA ASP A 52 13.03 -0.25 11.57
C ASP A 52 12.00 -1.25 12.11
N GLU A 53 11.18 -0.86 13.10
CA GLU A 53 10.04 -1.64 13.57
C GLU A 53 8.97 -1.85 12.48
N ILE A 54 8.62 -0.79 11.74
CA ILE A 54 7.69 -0.89 10.60
C ILE A 54 8.26 -1.82 9.52
N GLU A 55 9.54 -1.66 9.16
CA GLU A 55 10.18 -2.51 8.17
C GLU A 55 10.18 -3.98 8.62
N GLN A 56 10.52 -4.25 9.89
CA GLN A 56 10.49 -5.59 10.46
C GLN A 56 9.09 -6.20 10.40
N ARG A 57 8.05 -5.45 10.75
CA ARG A 57 6.67 -5.95 10.68
C ARG A 57 6.24 -6.22 9.24
N LEU A 58 6.67 -5.39 8.29
CA LEU A 58 6.42 -5.60 6.86
C LEU A 58 7.16 -6.83 6.30
N GLN A 59 8.21 -7.34 6.97
CA GLN A 59 8.86 -8.61 6.58
C GLN A 59 7.98 -9.85 6.79
N ASP A 60 6.84 -9.74 7.49
CA ASP A 60 5.82 -10.78 7.49
C ASP A 60 5.29 -11.00 6.06
N ASP A 61 5.53 -12.19 5.52
CA ASP A 61 5.12 -12.54 4.15
C ASP A 61 3.60 -12.47 3.97
N SER A 62 2.81 -12.88 4.95
CA SER A 62 1.35 -12.87 4.85
C SER A 62 0.81 -11.45 4.77
N LEU A 63 1.36 -10.54 5.58
CA LEU A 63 1.06 -9.11 5.49
C LEU A 63 1.53 -8.56 4.14
N TRP A 64 2.73 -8.90 3.69
CA TRP A 64 3.27 -8.41 2.44
C TRP A 64 2.47 -8.87 1.21
N TYR A 65 2.05 -10.13 1.17
CA TYR A 65 1.19 -10.65 0.11
C TYR A 65 -0.18 -9.98 0.09
N PHE A 66 -0.75 -9.67 1.26
CA PHE A 66 -2.00 -8.91 1.34
C PHE A 66 -1.85 -7.50 0.74
N LEU A 67 -0.73 -6.83 0.99
CA LEU A 67 -0.49 -5.45 0.52
C LEU A 67 -0.06 -5.37 -0.95
N ARG A 68 0.51 -6.43 -1.53
CA ARG A 68 1.13 -6.34 -2.85
C ARG A 68 0.19 -6.76 -3.99
N LYS A 69 -0.06 -5.83 -4.93
CA LYS A 69 -0.68 -6.14 -6.23
C LYS A 69 0.29 -6.90 -7.15
N ARG A 70 -0.25 -7.84 -7.94
CA ARG A 70 0.42 -8.86 -8.79
C ARG A 70 1.59 -8.40 -9.69
N SER A 71 1.80 -7.10 -9.89
CA SER A 71 2.78 -6.53 -10.84
C SER A 71 3.97 -5.80 -10.21
N ALA A 72 4.09 -5.75 -8.87
CA ALA A 72 5.22 -5.09 -8.22
C ALA A 72 6.46 -6.01 -8.23
N THR A 73 7.19 -6.01 -9.34
CA THR A 73 8.55 -6.57 -9.41
C THR A 73 9.51 -5.72 -8.60
N GLU A 74 10.14 -6.36 -7.61
CA GLU A 74 11.34 -5.93 -6.88
C GLU A 74 11.41 -4.43 -6.52
N ALA A 75 10.53 -4.00 -5.62
CA ALA A 75 10.81 -2.79 -4.84
C ALA A 75 11.67 -3.22 -3.65
N GLY A 76 12.88 -2.68 -3.52
CA GLY A 76 13.86 -3.03 -2.47
C GLY A 76 13.28 -3.23 -1.05
N LYS A 77 13.38 -2.22 -0.18
CA LYS A 77 12.84 -2.31 1.20
C LYS A 77 11.31 -2.24 1.17
N ARG A 78 10.61 -3.06 1.96
CA ARG A 78 9.13 -3.18 1.93
C ARG A 78 8.44 -1.88 2.35
N ILE A 79 9.05 -1.09 3.24
CA ILE A 79 8.58 0.27 3.58
C ILE A 79 8.56 1.23 2.38
N GLY A 80 9.35 0.95 1.34
CA GLY A 80 9.31 1.73 0.10
C GLY A 80 7.93 1.71 -0.55
N TYR A 81 7.23 0.57 -0.47
CA TYR A 81 5.86 0.46 -0.97
C TYR A 81 4.90 1.38 -0.21
N LEU A 82 5.06 1.50 1.11
CA LEU A 82 4.27 2.43 1.92
C LEU A 82 4.47 3.89 1.47
N PHE A 83 5.71 4.27 1.13
CA PHE A 83 5.99 5.60 0.59
C PHE A 83 5.40 5.80 -0.80
N ASP A 84 5.36 4.75 -1.62
CA ASP A 84 4.72 4.80 -2.93
C ASP A 84 3.19 4.92 -2.81
N LEU A 85 2.57 4.26 -1.82
CA LEU A 85 1.16 4.45 -1.48
C LEU A 85 0.89 5.92 -1.12
N MET A 86 1.69 6.51 -0.23
CA MET A 86 1.54 7.91 0.17
C MET A 86 1.69 8.89 -1.01
N ALA A 87 2.59 8.58 -1.95
CA ALA A 87 2.79 9.37 -3.16
C ALA A 87 1.77 9.07 -4.28
N GLY A 88 0.80 8.18 -4.06
CA GLY A 88 -0.22 7.80 -5.03
C GLY A 88 0.29 6.94 -6.20
N GLN A 89 1.48 6.34 -6.09
CA GLN A 89 2.14 5.56 -7.15
C GLN A 89 2.07 4.05 -6.88
N GLU A 90 0.92 3.53 -6.47
CA GLU A 90 0.79 2.11 -6.10
C GLU A 90 1.12 1.16 -7.26
N GLY A 91 2.21 0.40 -7.15
CA GLY A 91 2.54 -0.66 -8.12
C GLY A 91 2.60 -0.20 -9.59
N LYS A 92 2.60 1.12 -9.84
CA LYS A 92 2.71 1.74 -11.14
C LYS A 92 4.20 2.00 -11.36
N LYS A 93 4.72 1.57 -12.51
CA LYS A 93 5.93 2.17 -13.07
C LYS A 93 5.56 3.61 -13.42
N SER A 94 5.64 4.50 -12.43
CA SER A 94 5.58 5.93 -12.67
C SER A 94 6.57 6.26 -13.78
N HIS A 95 6.26 7.25 -14.62
CA HIS A 95 7.21 7.70 -15.63
C HIS A 95 8.53 8.18 -14.99
N ASP A 96 8.48 8.55 -13.68
CA ASP A 96 9.65 8.85 -12.87
C ASP A 96 9.86 7.77 -11.77
N PRO A 97 10.90 6.94 -11.86
CA PRO A 97 11.27 5.97 -10.83
C PRO A 97 11.51 6.56 -9.43
N ARG A 98 11.64 7.88 -9.30
CA ARG A 98 11.89 8.62 -8.04
C ARG A 98 10.68 9.37 -7.50
N ALA A 99 9.48 9.08 -7.99
CA ALA A 99 8.26 9.82 -7.65
C ALA A 99 8.02 9.95 -6.14
N SER A 100 8.10 8.86 -5.36
CA SER A 100 7.92 8.93 -3.90
C SER A 100 8.98 9.77 -3.20
N TYR A 101 10.24 9.67 -3.61
CA TYR A 101 11.29 10.55 -3.09
C TYR A 101 10.99 12.03 -3.37
N PHE A 102 10.59 12.38 -4.60
CA PHE A 102 10.25 13.77 -4.93
C PHE A 102 9.03 14.28 -4.18
N TRP A 103 8.05 13.42 -3.91
CA TRP A 103 6.89 13.76 -3.09
C TRP A 103 7.31 14.19 -1.68
N PHE A 104 8.12 13.38 -0.99
CA PHE A 104 8.65 13.73 0.33
C PHE A 104 9.55 14.97 0.29
N TYR A 105 10.40 15.08 -0.73
CA TYR A 105 11.27 16.24 -0.92
C TYR A 105 10.46 17.53 -1.08
N ASN A 106 9.40 17.52 -1.89
CA ASN A 106 8.58 18.71 -2.11
C ASN A 106 7.83 19.12 -0.84
N ARG A 107 7.30 18.16 -0.06
CA ARG A 107 6.65 18.45 1.23
C ARG A 107 7.62 19.08 2.23
N LEU A 108 8.87 18.63 2.29
CA LEU A 108 9.90 19.27 3.12
C LEU A 108 10.37 20.61 2.54
N ALA A 109 10.43 20.75 1.22
CA ALA A 109 10.79 21.99 0.54
C ALA A 109 9.78 23.11 0.80
N GLU A 110 8.52 22.80 1.00
CA GLU A 110 7.50 23.77 1.44
C GLU A 110 7.79 24.32 2.85
N ALA A 111 8.47 23.56 3.71
CA ALA A 111 8.95 24.03 5.01
C ALA A 111 10.34 24.71 4.94
N HIS A 112 11.08 24.55 3.83
CA HIS A 112 12.37 25.21 3.59
C HIS A 112 12.18 26.67 3.19
N GLY A 113 11.78 27.47 4.17
CA GLY A 113 11.66 28.93 4.14
C GLY A 113 11.42 29.53 5.52
N GLU A 114 11.24 28.67 6.53
CA GLU A 114 10.91 29.02 7.90
C GLU A 114 12.04 28.61 8.87
N ALA A 115 11.91 28.94 10.16
CA ALA A 115 12.87 28.57 11.19
C ALA A 115 13.10 27.04 11.26
N ALA A 116 14.25 26.60 11.80
CA ALA A 116 14.59 25.17 11.93
C ALA A 116 13.51 24.34 12.65
N SER A 117 12.77 24.95 13.57
CA SER A 117 11.61 24.36 14.26
C SER A 117 10.48 23.96 13.32
N SER A 118 10.29 24.66 12.20
CA SER A 118 9.25 24.35 11.21
C SER A 118 9.58 23.10 10.40
N ILE A 119 10.86 22.95 10.01
CA ILE A 119 11.34 21.74 9.32
C ILE A 119 11.13 20.51 10.21
N LEU A 120 11.45 20.60 11.49
CA LEU A 120 11.25 19.52 12.46
C LEU A 120 9.77 19.15 12.62
N ARG A 121 8.90 20.15 12.74
CA ARG A 121 7.45 19.93 12.80
C ARG A 121 6.92 19.27 11.52
N CYS A 122 7.47 19.64 10.36
CA CYS A 122 7.15 19.03 9.08
C CYS A 122 7.60 17.56 9.04
N ILE A 123 8.82 17.25 9.49
CA ILE A 123 9.34 15.88 9.59
C ILE A 123 8.44 15.03 10.50
N ASP A 124 8.11 15.54 11.69
CA ASP A 124 7.23 14.82 12.64
C ASP A 124 5.82 14.63 12.06
N GLY A 125 5.29 15.63 11.35
CA GLY A 125 4.01 15.53 10.64
C GLY A 125 4.03 14.46 9.55
N LEU A 126 5.04 14.48 8.68
CA LEU A 126 5.22 13.48 7.62
C LEU A 126 5.39 12.07 8.21
N TRP A 127 6.16 11.95 9.30
CA TRP A 127 6.36 10.66 9.95
C TRP A 127 5.09 10.15 10.63
N LEU A 128 4.29 11.05 11.22
CA LEU A 128 2.97 10.70 11.74
C LEU A 128 2.04 10.20 10.63
N GLU A 129 2.08 10.81 9.43
CA GLU A 129 1.34 10.32 8.27
C GLU A 129 1.79 8.91 7.86
N VAL A 130 3.11 8.65 7.80
CA VAL A 130 3.67 7.29 7.55
C VAL A 130 3.09 6.29 8.54
N LYS A 131 3.12 6.61 9.84
CA LYS A 131 2.58 5.74 10.89
C LYS A 131 1.08 5.49 10.73
N ARG A 132 0.30 6.53 10.42
CA ARG A 132 -1.15 6.41 10.19
C ARG A 132 -1.44 5.48 9.03
N TRP A 133 -0.75 5.64 7.91
CA TRP A 133 -0.88 4.73 6.77
C TRP A 133 -0.55 3.29 7.14
N PHE A 134 0.56 3.08 7.82
CA PHE A 134 0.96 1.74 8.26
C PHE A 134 -0.08 1.11 9.20
N GLN A 135 -0.55 1.85 10.20
CA GLN A 135 -1.57 1.41 11.16
C GLN A 135 -2.91 1.09 10.49
N THR A 136 -3.35 1.91 9.53
CA THR A 136 -4.57 1.66 8.76
C THR A 136 -4.47 0.34 7.99
N LEU A 137 -3.37 0.13 7.25
CA LEU A 137 -3.15 -1.10 6.50
C LEU A 137 -3.05 -2.33 7.40
N LEU A 138 -2.40 -2.18 8.56
CA LEU A 138 -2.31 -3.24 9.55
C LEU A 138 -3.69 -3.58 10.14
N GLY A 139 -4.50 -2.57 10.47
CA GLY A 139 -5.86 -2.77 10.94
C GLY A 139 -6.75 -3.49 9.93
N TRP A 140 -6.58 -3.21 8.64
CA TRP A 140 -7.27 -3.92 7.55
C TRP A 140 -6.82 -5.38 7.42
N TYR A 141 -5.54 -5.64 7.64
CA TYR A 141 -4.98 -6.99 7.62
C TYR A 141 -5.37 -7.81 8.85
N GLU A 142 -5.50 -7.17 10.01
CA GLU A 142 -5.79 -7.84 11.28
C GLU A 142 -7.28 -8.12 11.47
N ASP A 143 -8.15 -7.25 10.95
CA ASP A 143 -9.60 -7.46 10.96
C ASP A 143 -10.00 -8.61 10.03
N HIS A 144 -10.69 -9.61 10.61
CA HIS A 144 -11.04 -10.84 9.92
C HIS A 144 -11.91 -10.60 8.67
N THR A 145 -12.88 -9.69 8.74
CA THR A 145 -13.78 -9.44 7.60
C THR A 145 -13.10 -8.61 6.53
N LEU A 146 -12.40 -7.54 6.94
CA LEU A 146 -11.69 -6.66 6.02
C LEU A 146 -10.56 -7.38 5.30
N TYR A 147 -9.82 -8.26 5.98
CA TYR A 147 -8.77 -9.08 5.38
C TYR A 147 -9.29 -9.84 4.14
N HIS A 148 -10.44 -10.50 4.28
CA HIS A 148 -11.04 -11.27 3.20
C HIS A 148 -11.60 -10.40 2.08
N LEU A 149 -12.37 -9.36 2.41
CA LEU A 149 -12.99 -8.51 1.40
C LEU A 149 -11.97 -7.67 0.62
N ILE A 150 -11.00 -7.07 1.33
CA ILE A 150 -9.92 -6.30 0.70
C ILE A 150 -9.01 -7.26 -0.07
N GLY A 151 -8.72 -8.45 0.46
CA GLY A 151 -7.98 -9.49 -0.24
C GLY A 151 -8.60 -9.88 -1.58
N TYR A 152 -9.92 -10.04 -1.62
CA TYR A 152 -10.66 -10.26 -2.86
C TYR A 152 -10.49 -9.08 -3.84
N LEU A 153 -10.55 -7.84 -3.35
CA LEU A 153 -10.37 -6.65 -4.18
C LEU A 153 -8.93 -6.50 -4.70
N VAL A 154 -7.92 -6.93 -3.93
CA VAL A 154 -6.51 -6.95 -4.38
C VAL A 154 -6.35 -7.91 -5.57
N GLU A 155 -6.97 -9.09 -5.52
CA GLU A 155 -6.85 -10.11 -6.58
C GLU A 155 -7.73 -9.80 -7.80
N TYR A 156 -8.98 -9.38 -7.58
CA TYR A 156 -10.02 -9.28 -8.62
C TYR A 156 -10.60 -7.88 -8.84
N GLY A 157 -10.23 -6.89 -8.03
CA GLY A 157 -10.66 -5.50 -8.19
C GLY A 157 -10.04 -4.77 -9.40
N GLY A 158 -9.12 -5.42 -10.11
CA GLY A 158 -8.59 -4.91 -11.39
C GLY A 158 -7.86 -3.57 -11.24
N ALA A 159 -7.90 -2.74 -12.30
CA ALA A 159 -7.24 -1.43 -12.31
C ALA A 159 -7.95 -0.38 -11.44
N GLU A 160 -9.22 -0.58 -11.12
CA GLU A 160 -10.05 0.35 -10.34
C GLU A 160 -9.77 0.27 -8.84
N PHE A 161 -9.25 -0.86 -8.36
CA PHE A 161 -8.84 -0.99 -6.96
C PHE A 161 -7.45 -0.39 -6.71
N SER A 162 -7.41 0.55 -5.75
CA SER A 162 -6.23 1.07 -5.07
C SER A 162 -6.49 1.19 -3.57
N PHE A 163 -5.44 1.00 -2.75
CA PHE A 163 -5.51 1.23 -1.30
C PHE A 163 -5.68 2.71 -0.98
N THR A 164 -5.06 3.60 -1.76
CA THR A 164 -5.18 5.05 -1.67
C THR A 164 -6.61 5.50 -1.90
N GLY A 165 -7.21 5.06 -3.00
CA GLY A 165 -8.60 5.38 -3.30
C GLY A 165 -9.55 4.79 -2.26
N LEU A 166 -9.22 3.64 -1.66
CA LEU A 166 -10.02 3.07 -0.58
C LEU A 166 -9.93 3.91 0.70
N ALA A 167 -8.75 4.36 1.08
CA ALA A 167 -8.55 5.21 2.26
C ALA A 167 -9.19 6.61 2.09
N GLU A 168 -9.13 7.18 0.88
CA GLU A 168 -9.73 8.48 0.55
C GLU A 168 -11.26 8.46 0.62
N GLU A 169 -11.92 7.39 0.17
CA GLU A 169 -13.39 7.26 0.20
C GLU A 169 -13.96 7.25 1.63
N VAL A 170 -13.12 7.00 2.64
CA VAL A 170 -13.53 6.61 4.00
C VAL A 170 -12.93 7.56 5.03
N HIS A 171 -12.28 8.64 4.62
CA HIS A 171 -11.52 9.48 5.54
C HIS A 171 -12.40 10.04 6.68
N GLY A 172 -12.23 9.50 7.89
CA GLY A 172 -13.00 9.87 9.09
C GLY A 172 -14.33 9.14 9.28
N ALA A 173 -14.65 8.14 8.46
CA ALA A 173 -15.89 7.38 8.56
C ALA A 173 -15.84 6.33 9.69
N PRO A 174 -16.98 6.02 10.33
CA PRO A 174 -17.09 4.90 11.26
C PRO A 174 -16.74 3.55 10.61
N LYS A 175 -16.34 2.57 11.43
CA LYS A 175 -15.98 1.21 10.96
C LYS A 175 -17.09 0.57 10.09
N ASP A 176 -18.35 0.77 10.45
CA ASP A 176 -19.48 0.18 9.71
C ASP A 176 -19.67 0.82 8.33
N GLU A 177 -19.43 2.12 8.22
CA GLU A 177 -19.49 2.82 6.93
C GLU A 177 -18.34 2.39 6.03
N PHE A 178 -17.15 2.19 6.62
CA PHE A 178 -16.02 1.62 5.90
C PHE A 178 -16.34 0.24 5.33
N LEU A 179 -16.88 -0.65 6.17
CA LEU A 179 -17.25 -2.00 5.77
C LEU A 179 -18.24 -1.97 4.59
N ARG A 180 -19.28 -1.13 4.68
CA ARG A 180 -20.24 -0.92 3.58
C ARG A 180 -19.58 -0.39 2.31
N ALA A 181 -18.59 0.49 2.42
CA ALA A 181 -17.84 0.99 1.26
C ALA A 181 -17.05 -0.14 0.58
N VAL A 182 -16.39 -1.00 1.36
CA VAL A 182 -15.68 -2.19 0.87
C VAL A 182 -16.66 -3.16 0.21
N GLU A 183 -17.78 -3.48 0.84
CA GLU A 183 -18.83 -4.34 0.29
C GLU A 183 -19.39 -3.80 -1.04
N ARG A 184 -19.62 -2.47 -1.12
CA ARG A 184 -20.03 -1.83 -2.38
C ARG A 184 -18.98 -1.99 -3.48
N ARG A 185 -17.69 -1.88 -3.17
CA ARG A 185 -16.60 -2.11 -4.15
C ARG A 185 -16.56 -3.56 -4.62
N VAL A 186 -16.73 -4.51 -3.69
CA VAL A 186 -16.86 -5.93 -4.04
C VAL A 186 -18.06 -6.11 -4.98
N GLY A 187 -19.23 -5.59 -4.61
CA GLY A 187 -20.44 -5.60 -5.45
C GLY A 187 -20.25 -4.98 -6.84
N ARG A 188 -19.46 -3.91 -6.97
CA ARG A 188 -19.15 -3.29 -8.27
C ARG A 188 -18.23 -4.18 -9.12
N SER A 189 -17.20 -4.79 -8.52
CA SER A 189 -16.28 -5.70 -9.22
C SER A 189 -16.93 -6.97 -9.79
N LEU A 190 -18.11 -7.28 -9.25
CA LEU A 190 -18.97 -8.40 -9.57
C LEU A 190 -19.95 -8.08 -10.73
N LYS A 191 -20.29 -6.81 -10.97
CA LYS A 191 -21.12 -6.41 -12.11
C LYS A 191 -20.25 -6.39 -13.37
N LYS A 192 -20.59 -7.20 -14.40
CA LYS A 192 -19.87 -7.20 -15.68
C LYS A 192 -19.85 -5.78 -16.30
N ARG A 193 -18.79 -5.48 -17.05
CA ARG A 193 -18.67 -4.33 -17.97
C ARG A 193 -19.73 -4.30 -19.08
N GLU A 194 -20.57 -5.33 -19.20
CA GLU A 194 -21.52 -5.53 -20.29
C GLU A 194 -22.95 -5.89 -19.81
N GLY A 195 -23.31 -5.57 -18.57
CA GLY A 195 -24.72 -5.60 -18.13
C GLY A 195 -25.34 -6.97 -17.78
N LYS A 196 -24.57 -8.07 -17.81
CA LYS A 196 -25.02 -9.36 -17.23
C LYS A 196 -24.71 -9.41 -15.74
N GLU A 197 -25.71 -9.71 -14.92
CA GLU A 197 -25.51 -9.93 -13.49
C GLU A 197 -24.82 -11.30 -13.28
N LEU A 198 -24.11 -11.49 -12.17
CA LEU A 198 -23.56 -12.81 -11.80
C LEU A 198 -24.63 -13.91 -11.71
N LYS A 199 -25.89 -13.52 -11.54
CA LYS A 199 -27.04 -14.43 -11.54
C LYS A 199 -27.25 -15.15 -12.88
N ASP A 200 -26.66 -14.63 -13.97
CA ASP A 200 -26.80 -15.18 -15.31
C ASP A 200 -25.67 -16.15 -15.70
N ILE A 201 -24.75 -16.45 -14.77
CA ILE A 201 -23.69 -17.44 -15.02
C ILE A 201 -24.25 -18.82 -14.76
N ASP A 202 -24.58 -19.53 -15.84
CA ASP A 202 -24.85 -20.96 -15.79
C ASP A 202 -23.54 -21.70 -15.48
N VAL A 203 -23.42 -22.14 -14.21
CA VAL A 203 -22.26 -22.90 -13.72
C VAL A 203 -22.11 -24.24 -14.45
N LEU A 204 -23.15 -24.72 -15.14
CA LEU A 204 -23.15 -25.99 -15.88
C LEU A 204 -22.83 -25.80 -17.38
N GLY A 205 -22.82 -24.56 -17.90
CA GLY A 205 -22.60 -24.23 -19.31
C GLY A 205 -21.30 -23.46 -19.60
N ILE A 206 -20.26 -23.65 -18.78
CA ILE A 206 -19.08 -22.77 -18.76
C ILE A 206 -18.14 -23.03 -19.96
N GLY A 207 -18.04 -22.06 -20.87
CA GLY A 207 -16.98 -21.97 -21.87
C GLY A 207 -15.69 -21.32 -21.35
N TYR A 208 -14.60 -21.41 -22.12
CA TYR A 208 -13.26 -20.89 -21.75
C TYR A 208 -13.25 -19.39 -21.38
N GLU A 209 -14.18 -18.59 -21.91
CA GLU A 209 -14.32 -17.15 -21.65
C GLU A 209 -14.81 -16.81 -20.23
N ASP A 210 -15.43 -17.75 -19.51
CA ASP A 210 -15.98 -17.53 -18.17
C ASP A 210 -15.02 -17.88 -17.03
N ARG A 211 -13.80 -18.34 -17.34
CA ARG A 211 -12.82 -18.78 -16.34
C ARG A 211 -12.47 -17.73 -15.28
N GLN A 212 -12.40 -16.44 -15.66
CA GLN A 212 -12.16 -15.35 -14.70
C GLN A 212 -13.38 -15.10 -13.80
N ASN A 213 -14.59 -15.20 -14.33
CA ASN A 213 -15.82 -15.00 -13.57
C ASN A 213 -16.05 -16.14 -12.58
N VAL A 214 -15.75 -17.37 -13.01
CA VAL A 214 -15.77 -18.56 -12.15
C VAL A 214 -14.76 -18.43 -11.02
N GLY A 215 -13.53 -17.98 -11.30
CA GLY A 215 -12.53 -17.72 -10.26
C GLY A 215 -12.98 -16.69 -9.22
N LYS A 216 -13.57 -15.58 -9.68
CA LYS A 216 -14.17 -14.56 -8.79
C LYS A 216 -15.28 -15.14 -7.91
N MET A 217 -16.22 -15.87 -8.51
CA MET A 217 -17.33 -16.51 -7.80
C MET A 217 -16.85 -17.54 -6.78
N LEU A 218 -15.94 -18.43 -7.17
CA LEU A 218 -15.39 -19.46 -6.29
C LEU A 218 -14.63 -18.84 -5.12
N LEU A 219 -13.81 -17.81 -5.37
CA LEU A 219 -13.14 -17.11 -4.28
C LEU A 219 -14.16 -16.47 -3.35
N LEU A 220 -15.13 -15.72 -3.88
CA LEU A 220 -16.16 -15.08 -3.07
C LEU A 220 -16.97 -16.09 -2.24
N PHE A 221 -17.34 -17.23 -2.83
CA PHE A 221 -18.04 -18.32 -2.15
C PHE A 221 -17.19 -18.91 -1.02
N ASN A 222 -15.91 -19.18 -1.27
CA ASN A 222 -14.98 -19.67 -0.25
C ASN A 222 -14.83 -18.67 0.90
N LEU A 223 -14.71 -17.38 0.58
CA LEU A 223 -14.64 -16.31 1.57
C LEU A 223 -15.93 -16.22 2.39
N HIS A 224 -17.09 -16.27 1.74
CA HIS A 224 -18.38 -16.25 2.43
C HIS A 224 -18.54 -17.44 3.37
N THR A 225 -18.14 -18.64 2.92
CA THR A 225 -18.16 -19.86 3.73
C THR A 225 -17.29 -19.72 4.98
N ILE A 226 -16.11 -19.10 4.85
CA ILE A 226 -15.20 -18.84 5.98
C ILE A 226 -15.83 -17.83 6.94
N LEU A 227 -16.37 -16.73 6.43
CA LEU A 227 -17.00 -15.67 7.23
C LEU A 227 -18.26 -16.13 7.98
N ASP A 228 -19.04 -17.06 7.41
CA ASP A 228 -20.25 -17.62 8.05
C ASP A 228 -19.94 -18.78 9.02
N SER A 229 -18.76 -19.39 8.91
CA SER A 229 -18.37 -20.49 9.77
C SER A 229 -18.19 -20.01 11.22
N LYS A 230 -18.97 -20.58 12.15
CA LYS A 230 -18.89 -20.27 13.60
C LYS A 230 -17.58 -20.69 14.27
N ARG A 231 -16.66 -21.34 13.54
CA ARG A 231 -15.38 -21.82 14.04
C ARG A 231 -14.23 -21.07 13.37
N SER A 232 -13.57 -20.29 14.21
CA SER A 232 -12.14 -19.97 14.22
C SER A 232 -11.68 -18.83 13.32
N ASP A 233 -10.65 -18.15 13.81
CA ASP A 233 -9.84 -17.09 13.20
C ASP A 233 -9.13 -17.52 11.90
N MET A 234 -9.71 -18.46 11.16
CA MET A 234 -9.18 -19.02 9.94
C MET A 234 -9.12 -17.94 8.87
N ARG A 235 -7.90 -17.63 8.44
CA ARG A 235 -7.66 -16.70 7.34
C ARG A 235 -7.52 -17.50 6.05
N PHE A 236 -8.29 -17.14 5.03
CA PHE A 236 -8.07 -17.66 3.70
C PHE A 236 -6.63 -17.28 3.28
N PRO A 237 -5.78 -18.24 2.87
CA PRO A 237 -4.45 -17.90 2.42
C PRO A 237 -4.58 -17.15 1.09
N LEU A 238 -4.57 -15.82 1.15
CA LEU A 238 -4.40 -14.95 -0.02
C LEU A 238 -2.99 -15.06 -0.61
N ARG A 239 -2.13 -15.88 0.04
CA ARG A 239 -0.95 -16.41 -0.62
C ARG A 239 -1.37 -16.94 -1.97
N PRO A 240 -0.61 -16.56 -2.98
CA PRO A 240 -1.20 -16.46 -4.28
C PRO A 240 -1.59 -17.85 -4.79
N LEU A 241 -2.72 -17.92 -5.48
CA LEU A 241 -3.10 -19.00 -6.39
C LEU A 241 -2.11 -19.10 -7.59
N GLN A 242 -0.83 -18.79 -7.34
CA GLN A 242 0.27 -18.51 -8.26
C GLN A 242 0.83 -19.74 -8.96
N ALA A 243 0.35 -20.94 -8.64
CA ALA A 243 0.81 -22.17 -9.29
C ALA A 243 -0.05 -22.62 -10.49
N ARG A 244 -1.15 -21.94 -10.85
CA ARG A 244 -2.10 -22.44 -11.88
C ARG A 244 -2.26 -21.58 -13.13
N ALA A 245 -1.59 -20.43 -13.22
CA ALA A 245 -1.60 -19.58 -14.41
C ALA A 245 -0.31 -19.67 -15.24
N LEU A 246 0.71 -20.38 -14.74
CA LEU A 246 1.87 -20.81 -15.52
C LEU A 246 1.68 -22.31 -15.76
N GLY A 247 1.33 -22.68 -16.99
CA GLY A 247 0.96 -24.04 -17.36
C GLY A 247 2.01 -25.07 -16.96
N TYR A 248 1.58 -26.00 -16.11
CA TYR A 248 1.73 -27.43 -16.38
C TYR A 248 0.33 -28.00 -16.57
#